data_AF-A0A5D2HMT7-F1
#
_entry.id   AF-A0A5D2HMT7-F1
#
_cell.length_a   1.000
_cell.length_b   1.000
_cell.length_c   1.000
_cell.angle_alpha   90.00
_cell.angle_beta   90.00
_cell.angle_gamma   90.00
#
_symmetry.space_group_name_H-M   'P 1'
#
loop_
_entity.id
_entity.type
_entity.pdbx_description
1 polymer ?
#
loop_
_entity_poly.entity_id
_entity_poly.type
_entity_poly.pdbx_seq_one_letter_code
_entity_poly.pdbx_strand_id
1 'polypeptide(L)'
;MQGIDYLKYDNCHHDGSKPIEKWCSCLLCFDLQPYYMLIYCFNFSCRYPVMSKALKKAGRPIFFSLCEWGEMHPAEWGFHVGNSWRTTRDITDTWESMISRADQNELYAQYARPGGWNDPDMLEIGNGGMTKDEYIVHFSLWAISKAPLLLGCDIRNMTQETIEIISNKEVIAVNQDSYGIQARKARMHGDEEVKPMQQPLLLNHMII
;
A
#
# COMPACT_ATOMS: atom_id res chain seq x y z
N MET A 1 9.83 25.06 -7.14
CA MET A 1 9.25 23.86 -6.48
C MET A 1 10.41 23.04 -5.92
N GLN A 2 10.28 22.50 -4.71
CA GLN A 2 11.37 21.89 -3.92
C GLN A 2 11.84 20.50 -4.42
N GLY A 3 11.56 20.13 -5.67
CA GLY A 3 12.07 18.87 -6.26
C GLY A 3 11.48 17.57 -5.72
N ILE A 4 10.35 17.60 -4.98
CA ILE A 4 9.72 16.41 -4.38
C ILE A 4 9.37 15.34 -5.43
N ASP A 5 9.61 14.07 -5.10
CA ASP A 5 9.34 12.89 -5.95
C ASP A 5 8.31 11.91 -5.35
N TYR A 6 7.98 12.06 -4.06
CA TYR A 6 7.09 11.18 -3.32
C TYR A 6 6.21 11.98 -2.36
N LEU A 7 4.92 11.68 -2.31
CA LEU A 7 3.99 12.27 -1.34
C LEU A 7 3.17 11.16 -0.65
N LYS A 8 3.35 11.03 0.67
CA LYS A 8 2.40 10.35 1.57
C LYS A 8 1.30 11.34 1.95
N TYR A 9 0.04 11.00 1.71
CA TYR A 9 -1.09 11.90 1.94
C TYR A 9 -2.12 11.31 2.91
N ASP A 10 -2.12 11.86 4.13
CA ASP A 10 -2.86 11.38 5.29
C ASP A 10 -4.37 11.71 5.25
N ASN A 11 -5.10 11.13 6.18
CA ASN A 11 -6.53 11.31 6.42
C ASN A 11 -6.83 11.94 7.77
N CYS A 12 -5.82 12.25 8.60
CA CYS A 12 -6.01 13.05 9.81
C CYS A 12 -6.65 14.44 9.53
N HIS A 13 -7.44 14.94 10.49
CA HIS A 13 -7.98 16.30 10.53
C HIS A 13 -8.75 16.77 9.28
N HIS A 14 -9.39 15.85 8.55
CA HIS A 14 -10.32 16.22 7.50
C HIS A 14 -11.59 16.88 8.07
N ASP A 15 -12.22 17.76 7.30
CA ASP A 15 -13.42 18.52 7.67
C ASP A 15 -14.73 17.71 7.59
N GLY A 16 -14.64 16.38 7.67
CA GLY A 16 -15.74 15.46 7.36
C GLY A 16 -15.87 15.10 5.89
N SER A 17 -15.05 15.69 5.01
CA SER A 17 -14.95 15.25 3.61
C SER A 17 -14.40 13.81 3.52
N LYS A 18 -14.96 13.05 2.58
CA LYS A 18 -14.67 11.63 2.42
C LYS A 18 -13.41 11.41 1.54
N PRO A 19 -12.60 10.37 1.82
CA PRO A 19 -11.56 9.91 0.90
C PRO A 19 -12.00 9.82 -0.57
N ILE A 20 -13.14 9.15 -0.79
CA ILE A 20 -13.83 9.03 -2.08
C ILE A 20 -15.35 9.02 -1.85
N GLU A 21 -16.14 9.29 -2.89
CA GLU A 21 -17.58 9.04 -2.94
C GLU A 21 -17.96 8.38 -4.27
N LYS A 22 -19.05 7.58 -4.27
CA LYS A 22 -19.59 6.87 -5.45
C LYS A 22 -19.79 7.77 -6.69
N TRP A 23 -19.92 9.08 -6.49
CA TRP A 23 -20.23 10.07 -7.54
C TRP A 23 -19.07 11.03 -7.86
N CYS A 24 -17.86 10.80 -7.33
CA CYS A 24 -16.71 11.65 -7.65
C CYS A 24 -16.17 11.51 -9.08
N SER A 25 -16.87 10.74 -9.92
CA SER A 25 -16.72 10.67 -11.36
C SER A 25 -17.25 11.90 -12.12
N CYS A 26 -17.42 13.09 -11.51
CA CYS A 26 -17.52 14.35 -12.28
C CYS A 26 -16.13 14.60 -12.95
N LEU A 27 -15.78 13.76 -13.93
CA LEU A 27 -14.63 13.82 -14.84
C LEU A 27 -14.85 14.88 -15.95
N LEU A 28 -15.96 15.62 -15.88
CA LEU A 28 -16.43 16.57 -16.89
C LEU A 28 -16.57 18.02 -16.38
N CYS A 29 -15.98 18.39 -15.23
CA CYS A 29 -16.00 19.79 -14.79
C CYS A 29 -14.94 20.68 -15.46
N PHE A 30 -14.29 20.22 -16.55
CA PHE A 30 -13.51 21.09 -17.43
C PHE A 30 -14.17 21.15 -18.81
N ASP A 31 -14.63 22.36 -19.14
CA ASP A 31 -14.91 22.86 -20.49
C ASP A 31 -16.13 22.35 -21.28
N LEU A 32 -17.34 22.43 -20.72
CA LEU A 32 -18.53 22.64 -21.56
C LEU A 32 -19.39 23.80 -21.06
N GLN A 33 -19.64 24.70 -22.01
CA GLN A 33 -20.41 25.95 -21.97
C GLN A 33 -21.89 25.78 -21.56
N PRO A 34 -22.63 26.89 -21.35
CA PRO A 34 -23.73 26.98 -20.39
C PRO A 34 -25.04 26.43 -20.97
N TYR A 35 -25.98 26.15 -20.06
CA TYR A 35 -27.36 25.72 -20.27
C TYR A 35 -27.61 24.21 -20.09
N TYR A 36 -28.23 23.90 -18.94
CA TYR A 36 -28.98 22.68 -18.61
C TYR A 36 -28.23 21.41 -18.15
N MET A 37 -27.25 21.55 -17.24
CA MET A 37 -26.80 20.42 -16.41
C MET A 37 -26.58 20.81 -14.93
N LEU A 38 -27.54 21.53 -14.37
CA LEU A 38 -27.51 22.10 -13.01
C LEU A 38 -28.29 21.28 -11.97
N ILE A 39 -28.33 19.96 -12.11
CA ILE A 39 -29.10 19.10 -11.19
C ILE A 39 -28.17 17.99 -10.64
N TYR A 40 -27.51 18.33 -9.52
CA TYR A 40 -26.86 17.44 -8.52
C TYR A 40 -25.42 16.91 -8.68
N CYS A 41 -24.38 17.67 -9.11
CA CYS A 41 -23.06 17.46 -8.45
C CYS A 41 -23.21 18.18 -7.08
N PHE A 42 -23.82 17.52 -6.08
CA PHE A 42 -23.73 17.99 -4.69
C PHE A 42 -22.24 18.17 -4.38
N ASN A 43 -21.92 19.22 -3.62
CA ASN A 43 -20.57 19.69 -3.30
C ASN A 43 -19.83 18.70 -2.37
N PHE A 44 -19.66 17.45 -2.81
CA PHE A 44 -18.92 16.43 -2.10
C PHE A 44 -17.47 16.48 -2.57
N SER A 45 -16.63 17.11 -1.76
CA SER A 45 -15.19 17.16 -2.00
C SER A 45 -14.56 15.79 -1.76
N CYS A 46 -14.18 15.10 -2.83
CA CYS A 46 -13.30 13.93 -2.71
C CYS A 46 -11.84 14.38 -2.58
N ARG A 47 -11.25 14.15 -1.41
CA ARG A 47 -9.93 14.71 -1.06
C ARG A 47 -8.81 14.15 -1.94
N TYR A 48 -8.73 12.83 -2.11
CA TYR A 48 -7.63 12.19 -2.83
C TYR A 48 -7.61 12.52 -4.34
N PRO A 49 -8.74 12.49 -5.08
CA PRO A 49 -8.78 12.93 -6.48
C PRO A 49 -8.35 14.38 -6.68
N VAL A 50 -8.69 15.29 -5.75
CA VAL A 50 -8.28 16.70 -5.83
C VAL A 50 -6.76 16.82 -5.74
N MET A 51 -6.12 16.16 -4.77
CA MET A 51 -4.66 16.16 -4.66
C MET A 51 -3.99 15.49 -5.87
N SER A 52 -4.51 14.36 -6.34
CA SER A 52 -3.99 13.70 -7.55
C SER A 52 -3.99 14.62 -8.77
N LYS A 53 -5.07 15.37 -8.99
CA LYS A 53 -5.16 16.37 -10.07
C LYS A 53 -4.14 17.50 -9.88
N ALA A 54 -3.97 17.98 -8.65
CA ALA A 54 -3.00 19.02 -8.33
C ALA A 54 -1.55 18.57 -8.62
N LEU A 55 -1.18 17.34 -8.22
CA LEU A 55 0.14 16.76 -8.52
C LEU A 55 0.38 16.63 -10.02
N LYS A 56 -0.61 16.13 -10.78
CA LYS A 56 -0.52 16.04 -12.25
C LYS A 56 -0.35 17.43 -12.89
N LYS A 57 -1.07 18.44 -12.40
CA LYS A 57 -0.97 19.83 -12.89
C LYS A 57 0.38 20.48 -12.57
N ALA A 58 1.06 20.05 -11.51
CA ALA A 58 2.40 20.53 -11.17
C ALA A 58 3.46 20.15 -12.24
N GLY A 59 3.15 19.20 -13.14
CA GLY A 59 3.98 18.88 -14.30
C GLY A 59 5.24 18.05 -13.99
N ARG A 60 5.36 17.51 -12.77
CA ARG A 60 6.44 16.61 -12.34
C ARG A 60 5.87 15.25 -11.94
N PRO A 61 6.48 14.13 -12.33
CA PRO A 61 6.11 12.82 -11.79
C PRO A 61 6.37 12.78 -10.28
N ILE A 62 5.32 12.56 -9.49
CA ILE A 62 5.38 12.41 -8.03
C ILE A 62 4.65 11.13 -7.69
N PHE A 63 5.30 10.20 -7.01
CA PHE A 63 4.69 8.98 -6.50
C PHE A 63 3.67 9.37 -5.43
N PHE A 64 2.41 9.01 -5.62
CA PHE A 64 1.32 9.39 -4.72
C PHE A 64 0.87 8.20 -3.86
N SER A 65 1.22 8.24 -2.59
CA SER A 65 0.87 7.23 -1.57
C SER A 65 -0.31 7.72 -0.74
N LEU A 66 -1.41 6.97 -0.82
CA LEU A 66 -2.66 7.28 -0.14
C LEU A 66 -2.62 6.68 1.27
N CYS A 67 -2.97 7.47 2.28
CA CYS A 67 -2.98 7.04 3.67
C CYS A 67 -4.31 7.39 4.34
N GLU A 68 -5.38 6.66 3.98
CA GLU A 68 -6.70 6.75 4.65
C GLU A 68 -7.04 5.54 5.54
N TRP A 69 -6.06 4.64 5.73
CA TRP A 69 -6.12 3.52 6.66
C TRP A 69 -7.09 2.38 6.31
N GLY A 70 -7.43 2.21 5.04
CA GLY A 70 -8.44 1.26 4.57
C GLY A 70 -9.88 1.81 4.57
N GLU A 71 -10.07 3.09 4.93
CA GLU A 71 -11.38 3.73 4.98
C GLU A 71 -12.00 3.82 3.59
N MET A 72 -13.21 3.25 3.46
CA MET A 72 -13.93 3.13 2.18
C MET A 72 -13.15 2.37 1.10
N HIS A 73 -12.43 1.31 1.50
CA HIS A 73 -11.88 0.30 0.59
C HIS A 73 -11.01 0.90 -0.54
N PRO A 74 -9.89 1.57 -0.21
CA PRO A 74 -9.01 2.20 -1.19
C PRO A 74 -8.51 1.27 -2.29
N ALA A 75 -8.46 -0.04 -2.06
CA ALA A 75 -8.14 -1.02 -3.08
C ALA A 75 -9.10 -0.99 -4.30
N GLU A 76 -10.35 -0.58 -4.11
CA GLU A 76 -11.35 -0.55 -5.19
C GLU A 76 -11.20 0.68 -6.11
N TRP A 77 -10.56 1.76 -5.64
CA TRP A 77 -10.53 3.05 -6.36
C TRP A 77 -9.15 3.71 -6.44
N GLY A 78 -8.23 3.36 -5.55
CA GLY A 78 -6.91 3.97 -5.37
C GLY A 78 -6.05 3.94 -6.62
N PHE A 79 -6.17 2.88 -7.43
CA PHE A 79 -5.45 2.72 -8.70
C PHE A 79 -5.67 3.88 -9.69
N HIS A 80 -6.84 4.52 -9.66
CA HIS A 80 -7.13 5.65 -10.56
C HIS A 80 -6.59 6.98 -10.04
N VAL A 81 -6.21 7.02 -8.77
CA VAL A 81 -5.93 8.25 -8.03
C VAL A 81 -4.45 8.36 -7.67
N GLY A 82 -3.80 7.28 -7.22
CA GLY A 82 -2.37 7.26 -6.89
C GLY A 82 -1.70 5.92 -7.19
N ASN A 83 -0.57 5.69 -6.53
CA ASN A 83 0.37 4.60 -6.84
C ASN A 83 0.47 3.54 -5.74
N SER A 84 0.14 3.90 -4.50
CA SER A 84 -0.11 2.93 -3.44
C SER A 84 -1.20 3.46 -2.50
N TRP A 85 -1.81 2.57 -1.73
CA TRP A 85 -2.82 2.95 -0.76
C TRP A 85 -2.79 2.07 0.48
N ARG A 86 -2.91 2.71 1.64
CA ARG A 86 -2.94 2.03 2.93
C ARG A 86 -4.18 1.17 3.04
N THR A 87 -4.03 -0.13 3.24
CA THR A 87 -5.17 -1.05 3.40
C THR A 87 -5.63 -1.19 4.84
N THR A 88 -4.85 -0.67 5.79
CA THR A 88 -5.02 -0.87 7.22
C THR A 88 -4.65 0.37 8.03
N ARG A 89 -5.05 0.39 9.30
CA ARG A 89 -4.48 1.28 10.32
C ARG A 89 -2.99 1.03 10.51
N ASP A 90 -2.37 1.91 11.28
CA ASP A 90 -0.94 1.87 11.52
C ASP A 90 -0.51 0.54 12.12
N ILE A 91 0.64 0.07 11.68
CA ILE A 91 1.32 -1.07 12.29
C ILE A 91 1.97 -0.62 13.60
N THR A 92 2.20 -1.60 14.48
CA THR A 92 3.03 -1.43 15.67
C THR A 92 4.01 -2.58 15.69
N ASP A 93 5.16 -2.38 16.31
CA ASP A 93 6.22 -3.40 16.43
C ASP A 93 5.85 -4.54 17.41
N THR A 94 4.83 -5.31 17.07
CA THR A 94 4.39 -6.53 17.77
C THR A 94 3.91 -7.57 16.75
N TRP A 95 4.06 -8.85 17.08
CA TRP A 95 3.65 -9.97 16.22
C TRP A 95 2.17 -9.92 15.83
N GLU A 96 1.30 -9.65 16.81
CA GLU A 96 -0.15 -9.63 16.59
C GLU A 96 -0.58 -8.52 15.64
N SER A 97 0.07 -7.35 15.75
CA SER A 97 -0.18 -6.22 14.87
C SER A 97 0.26 -6.58 13.45
N MET A 98 1.48 -7.09 13.29
CA MET A 98 2.06 -7.49 12.01
C MET A 98 1.19 -8.53 11.28
N ILE A 99 0.82 -9.63 11.94
CA ILE A 99 -0.05 -10.66 11.35
C ILE A 99 -1.43 -10.09 11.02
N SER A 100 -2.03 -9.31 11.93
CA SER A 100 -3.32 -8.66 11.68
C SER A 100 -3.30 -7.74 10.45
N ARG A 101 -2.20 -7.02 10.20
CA ARG A 101 -2.03 -6.19 9.00
C ARG A 101 -1.89 -7.04 7.74
N ALA A 102 -1.09 -8.11 7.80
CA ALA A 102 -0.90 -9.03 6.69
C ALA A 102 -2.21 -9.70 6.26
N ASP A 103 -3.02 -10.17 7.22
CA ASP A 103 -4.32 -10.81 6.96
C ASP A 103 -5.34 -9.84 6.35
N GLN A 104 -5.44 -8.61 6.86
CA GLN A 104 -6.34 -7.60 6.29
C GLN A 104 -5.93 -7.19 4.87
N ASN A 105 -4.63 -7.13 4.60
CA ASN A 105 -4.09 -6.81 3.29
C ASN A 105 -4.36 -7.91 2.24
N GLU A 106 -4.40 -9.17 2.69
CA GLU A 106 -4.65 -10.34 1.83
C GLU A 106 -6.00 -10.26 1.12
N LEU A 107 -7.02 -9.73 1.79
CA LEU A 107 -8.37 -9.52 1.24
C LEU A 107 -8.37 -8.68 -0.05
N TYR A 108 -7.37 -7.81 -0.20
CA TYR A 108 -7.24 -6.89 -1.33
C TYR A 108 -6.25 -7.34 -2.39
N ALA A 109 -5.72 -8.56 -2.29
CA ALA A 109 -4.67 -9.07 -3.19
C ALA A 109 -5.02 -8.99 -4.68
N GLN A 110 -6.30 -9.05 -5.03
CA GLN A 110 -6.76 -8.95 -6.42
C GLN A 110 -6.63 -7.56 -7.05
N TYR A 111 -6.47 -6.52 -6.24
CA TYR A 111 -6.43 -5.13 -6.70
C TYR A 111 -5.01 -4.63 -6.94
N ALA A 112 -4.00 -5.23 -6.29
CA ALA A 112 -2.60 -4.90 -6.50
C ALA A 112 -2.12 -5.39 -7.87
N ARG A 113 -1.45 -4.50 -8.60
CA ARG A 113 -0.86 -4.76 -9.92
C ARG A 113 0.15 -3.66 -10.26
N PRO A 114 1.02 -3.85 -11.28
CA PRO A 114 1.95 -2.81 -11.70
C PRO A 114 1.30 -1.42 -11.85
N GLY A 115 1.83 -0.45 -11.11
CA GLY A 115 1.33 0.93 -11.05
C GLY A 115 0.42 1.27 -9.87
N GLY A 116 -0.06 0.27 -9.11
CA GLY A 116 -0.92 0.46 -7.93
C GLY A 116 -0.79 -0.69 -6.92
N TRP A 117 -0.33 -0.38 -5.71
CA TRP A 117 0.03 -1.38 -4.70
C TRP A 117 -0.75 -1.21 -3.40
N ASN A 118 -1.16 -2.33 -2.80
CA ASN A 118 -1.69 -2.34 -1.45
C ASN A 118 -0.54 -2.08 -0.45
N ASP A 119 -0.79 -1.22 0.54
CA ASP A 119 0.20 -0.79 1.52
C ASP A 119 -0.26 -1.20 2.95
N PRO A 120 0.25 -2.32 3.51
CA PRO A 120 -0.01 -2.73 4.88
C PRO A 120 0.80 -1.94 5.94
N ASP A 121 1.36 -0.78 5.57
CA ASP A 121 2.21 0.12 6.36
C ASP A 121 3.70 -0.24 6.35
N MET A 122 4.51 0.59 7.04
CA MET A 122 5.97 0.52 7.06
C MET A 122 6.54 -0.76 7.71
N LEU A 123 7.80 -1.04 7.43
CA LEU A 123 8.56 -2.15 8.00
C LEU A 123 9.06 -1.80 9.42
N GLU A 124 8.75 -2.65 10.40
CA GLU A 124 9.15 -2.50 11.81
C GLU A 124 10.49 -3.20 12.12
N ILE A 125 11.15 -3.77 11.11
CA ILE A 125 12.38 -4.57 11.28
C ILE A 125 13.47 -3.73 11.94
N GLY A 126 13.88 -4.15 13.15
CA GLY A 126 14.94 -3.53 13.92
C GLY A 126 14.48 -2.55 15.01
N ASN A 127 13.17 -2.39 15.25
CA ASN A 127 12.65 -1.48 16.29
C ASN A 127 12.64 -2.10 17.71
N GLY A 128 12.78 -3.42 17.82
CA GLY A 128 13.11 -4.16 19.04
C GLY A 128 11.94 -4.87 19.74
N GLY A 129 10.72 -4.75 19.22
CA GLY A 129 9.50 -5.35 19.77
C GLY A 129 9.20 -6.77 19.28
N MET A 130 9.81 -7.20 18.17
CA MET A 130 9.75 -8.57 17.67
C MET A 130 11.12 -9.28 17.69
N THR A 131 11.09 -10.61 17.70
CA THR A 131 12.26 -11.49 17.55
C THR A 131 12.76 -11.50 16.10
N LYS A 132 13.98 -12.03 15.90
CA LYS A 132 14.60 -12.17 14.58
C LYS A 132 13.72 -12.95 13.59
N ASP A 133 13.20 -14.09 14.03
CA ASP A 133 12.38 -14.96 13.18
C ASP A 133 11.06 -14.27 12.80
N GLU A 134 10.46 -13.54 13.74
CA GLU A 134 9.27 -12.73 13.48
C GLU A 134 9.54 -11.60 12.48
N TYR A 135 10.70 -10.95 12.53
CA TYR A 135 11.10 -9.98 11.51
C TYR A 135 11.37 -10.60 10.13
N ILE A 136 11.90 -11.83 10.09
CA ILE A 136 12.07 -12.57 8.83
C ILE A 136 10.70 -12.84 8.20
N VAL A 137 9.72 -13.27 9.02
CA VAL A 137 8.34 -13.46 8.58
C VAL A 137 7.74 -12.14 8.11
N HIS A 138 7.86 -11.06 8.89
CA HIS A 138 7.38 -9.71 8.53
C HIS A 138 7.89 -9.29 7.14
N PHE A 139 9.20 -9.31 6.94
CA PHE A 139 9.81 -8.91 5.68
C PHE A 139 9.36 -9.79 4.51
N SER A 140 9.27 -11.10 4.73
CA SER A 140 8.83 -12.07 3.72
C SER A 140 7.37 -11.86 3.32
N LEU A 141 6.48 -11.59 4.29
CA LEU A 141 5.06 -11.31 4.05
C LEU A 141 4.84 -10.02 3.26
N TRP A 142 5.58 -8.95 3.57
CA TRP A 142 5.55 -7.71 2.81
C TRP A 142 6.09 -7.92 1.39
N ALA A 143 7.14 -8.73 1.23
CA ALA A 143 7.71 -9.02 -0.07
C ALA A 143 6.74 -9.77 -0.99
N ILE A 144 6.17 -10.90 -0.54
CA ILE A 144 5.23 -11.69 -1.34
C ILE A 144 3.92 -10.93 -1.61
N SER A 145 3.56 -9.99 -0.73
CA SER A 145 2.36 -9.18 -0.90
C SER A 145 2.54 -8.01 -1.88
N LYS A 146 3.75 -7.82 -2.41
CA LYS A 146 4.12 -6.67 -3.27
C LYS A 146 3.88 -5.32 -2.57
N ALA A 147 3.95 -5.31 -1.24
CA ALA A 147 3.84 -4.11 -0.45
C ALA A 147 5.05 -3.18 -0.70
N PRO A 148 4.88 -1.85 -0.51
CA PRO A 148 6.01 -0.94 -0.41
C PRO A 148 6.96 -1.36 0.73
N LEU A 149 8.25 -1.55 0.41
CA LEU A 149 9.28 -1.89 1.41
C LEU A 149 9.90 -0.60 1.98
N LEU A 150 9.18 0.09 2.85
CA LEU A 150 9.61 1.34 3.49
C LEU A 150 10.15 1.06 4.90
N LEU A 151 11.44 1.36 5.14
CA LEU A 151 12.07 1.14 6.45
C LEU A 151 11.52 2.11 7.51
N GLY A 152 11.01 1.57 8.61
CA GLY A 152 10.52 2.33 9.77
C GLY A 152 11.49 2.42 10.95
N CYS A 153 12.74 1.95 10.79
CA CYS A 153 13.75 1.93 11.85
C CYS A 153 14.84 3.01 11.68
N ASP A 154 15.66 3.21 12.73
CA ASP A 154 16.80 4.14 12.66
C ASP A 154 17.96 3.55 11.85
N ILE A 155 18.03 3.92 10.57
CA ILE A 155 19.05 3.45 9.63
C ILE A 155 20.50 3.81 10.03
N ARG A 156 20.70 4.74 10.97
CA ARG A 156 22.05 5.13 11.44
C ARG A 156 22.60 4.13 12.45
N ASN A 157 21.73 3.32 13.05
CA ASN A 157 22.06 2.42 14.14
C ASN A 157 21.33 1.07 13.98
N MET A 158 21.58 0.39 12.87
CA MET A 158 21.05 -0.95 12.62
C MET A 158 22.02 -2.03 13.10
N THR A 159 21.49 -3.09 13.70
CA THR A 159 22.27 -4.30 13.98
C THR A 159 22.61 -5.04 12.69
N GLN A 160 23.64 -5.87 12.73
CA GLN A 160 24.00 -6.72 11.59
C GLN A 160 22.83 -7.64 11.19
N GLU A 161 22.07 -8.14 12.16
CA GLU A 161 20.89 -8.98 11.92
C GLU A 161 19.79 -8.23 11.16
N THR A 162 19.49 -6.98 11.54
CA THR A 162 18.54 -6.13 10.81
C THR A 162 18.98 -5.95 9.36
N ILE A 163 20.26 -5.66 9.13
CA ILE A 163 20.82 -5.48 7.78
C ILE A 163 20.68 -6.76 6.96
N GLU A 164 20.98 -7.93 7.53
CA GLU A 164 20.84 -9.22 6.86
C GLU A 164 19.42 -9.48 6.36
N ILE A 165 18.42 -9.15 7.17
CA ILE A 165 17.00 -9.32 6.81
C ILE A 165 16.64 -8.37 5.66
N ILE A 166 16.82 -7.06 5.85
CA ILE A 166 16.33 -6.05 4.90
C ILE A 166 17.12 -5.98 3.59
N SER A 167 18.34 -6.54 3.57
CA SER A 167 19.20 -6.58 2.37
C SER A 167 19.16 -7.91 1.63
N ASN A 168 18.29 -8.85 2.05
CA ASN A 168 18.13 -10.13 1.38
C ASN A 168 17.63 -9.94 -0.07
N LYS A 169 18.54 -10.14 -1.02
CA LYS A 169 18.30 -9.91 -2.45
C LYS A 169 17.26 -10.84 -3.04
N GLU A 170 17.13 -12.06 -2.53
CA GLU A 170 16.16 -13.04 -3.05
C GLU A 170 14.75 -12.63 -2.65
N VAL A 171 14.55 -12.22 -1.41
CA VAL A 171 13.26 -11.72 -0.92
C VAL A 171 12.88 -10.39 -1.61
N ILE A 172 13.85 -9.48 -1.80
CA ILE A 172 13.62 -8.25 -2.58
C ILE A 172 13.26 -8.58 -4.03
N ALA A 173 13.93 -9.56 -4.66
CA ALA A 173 13.62 -9.96 -6.04
C ALA A 173 12.19 -10.51 -6.15
N VAL A 174 11.70 -11.24 -5.15
CA VAL A 174 10.30 -11.64 -5.08
C VAL A 174 9.38 -10.42 -5.02
N ASN A 175 9.68 -9.40 -4.21
CA ASN A 175 8.88 -8.16 -4.18
C ASN A 175 8.89 -7.41 -5.52
N GLN A 176 10.06 -7.32 -6.16
CA GLN A 176 10.30 -6.55 -7.38
C GLN A 176 10.05 -7.32 -8.69
N ASP A 177 9.53 -8.54 -8.62
CA ASP A 177 9.21 -9.31 -9.82
C ASP A 177 8.24 -8.56 -10.75
N SER A 178 8.56 -8.62 -12.05
CA SER A 178 7.92 -7.86 -13.12
C SER A 178 6.44 -8.16 -13.34
N TYR A 179 5.96 -9.36 -12.95
CA TYR A 179 4.54 -9.67 -13.05
C TYR A 179 3.73 -8.86 -12.04
N GLY A 180 4.32 -8.50 -10.89
CA GLY A 180 3.67 -7.63 -9.91
C GLY A 180 2.37 -8.21 -9.33
N ILE A 181 2.26 -9.53 -9.26
CA ILE A 181 1.08 -10.21 -8.74
C ILE A 181 1.27 -10.46 -7.24
N GLN A 182 0.40 -9.88 -6.42
CA GLN A 182 0.34 -10.13 -4.99
C GLN A 182 -0.06 -11.58 -4.71
N ALA A 183 0.70 -12.26 -3.83
CA ALA A 183 0.38 -13.61 -3.39
C ALA A 183 -0.94 -13.65 -2.61
N ARG A 184 -1.67 -14.76 -2.72
CA ARG A 184 -2.90 -15.05 -1.96
C ARG A 184 -2.69 -16.21 -1.01
N LYS A 185 -3.56 -16.41 -0.03
CA LYS A 185 -3.52 -17.58 0.86
C LYS A 185 -4.18 -18.80 0.18
N ALA A 186 -3.68 -20.02 0.41
CA ALA A 186 -4.08 -21.20 -0.40
C ALA A 186 -5.13 -22.00 0.30
N ARG A 187 -4.78 -22.30 1.55
CA ARG A 187 -5.38 -23.26 2.44
C ARG A 187 -4.91 -22.87 3.81
N MET A 188 -5.82 -22.95 4.77
CA MET A 188 -5.47 -22.97 6.18
C MET A 188 -5.55 -24.42 6.64
N HIS A 189 -4.49 -24.95 7.25
CA HIS A 189 -4.53 -26.25 7.91
C HIS A 189 -3.86 -26.11 9.28
N GLY A 190 -4.65 -25.86 10.33
CA GLY A 190 -4.11 -25.53 11.66
C GLY A 190 -3.38 -24.18 11.68
N ASP A 191 -2.36 -24.06 12.53
CA ASP A 191 -1.51 -22.86 12.70
C ASP A 191 -0.44 -22.70 11.60
N GLU A 192 -0.37 -23.63 10.64
CA GLU A 192 0.57 -23.57 9.51
C GLU A 192 -0.09 -22.90 8.29
N GLU A 193 0.47 -21.76 7.88
CA GLU A 193 0.00 -21.00 6.71
C GLU A 193 0.65 -21.47 5.41
N VAL A 194 -0.08 -22.19 4.57
CA VAL A 194 0.37 -22.51 3.21
C VAL A 194 -0.21 -21.51 2.20
N LYS A 195 0.65 -20.70 1.56
CA LYS A 195 0.29 -19.72 0.50
C LYS A 195 0.62 -20.30 -0.88
N PRO A 196 -0.30 -20.43 -1.85
CA PRO A 196 -0.06 -21.07 -3.13
C PRO A 196 0.44 -19.95 -4.04
N MET A 197 1.74 -19.84 -4.18
CA MET A 197 2.28 -18.83 -5.07
C MET A 197 1.98 -19.29 -6.51
N GLN A 198 1.00 -18.64 -7.17
CA GLN A 198 0.88 -18.62 -8.63
C GLN A 198 2.02 -17.76 -9.21
N GLN A 199 3.28 -18.14 -8.97
CA GLN A 199 4.47 -17.55 -9.59
C GLN A 199 5.42 -18.70 -9.95
N PRO A 200 5.55 -19.07 -11.24
CA PRO A 200 6.28 -20.28 -11.62
C PRO A 200 7.81 -20.25 -11.52
N LEU A 201 8.46 -19.22 -10.95
CA LEU A 201 9.88 -19.01 -11.29
C LEU A 201 10.94 -18.83 -10.20
N LEU A 202 10.64 -18.70 -8.89
CA LEU A 202 11.75 -18.49 -7.92
C LEU A 202 11.64 -19.18 -6.56
N LEU A 203 10.62 -19.98 -6.28
CA LEU A 203 10.23 -20.27 -4.89
C LEU A 203 10.22 -21.75 -4.53
N ASN A 204 11.17 -22.54 -5.03
CA ASN A 204 11.40 -23.88 -4.49
C ASN A 204 12.05 -23.86 -3.08
N HIS A 205 12.39 -22.68 -2.53
CA HIS A 205 13.10 -22.55 -1.25
C HIS A 205 12.48 -21.61 -0.21
N MET A 206 11.38 -20.90 -0.51
CA MET A 206 10.63 -20.16 0.52
C MET A 206 9.42 -20.99 0.93
N ILE A 207 9.66 -21.86 1.90
CA ILE A 207 8.62 -22.25 2.85
C ILE A 207 8.72 -21.21 3.97
N ILE A 208 7.67 -20.40 4.13
CA ILE A 208 7.46 -19.58 5.33
C ILE A 208 6.76 -20.49 6.34
#